data_AF-A0A1Q2H1M9-F1
#
_entry.id   AF-A0A1Q2H1M9-F1
#
_cell.length_a   1.000
_cell.length_b   1.000
_cell.length_c   1.000
_cell.angle_alpha   90.00
_cell.angle_beta   90.00
_cell.angle_gamma   90.00
#
_symmetry.space_group_name_H-M   'P 1'
#
loop_
_entity.id
_entity.type
_entity.pdbx_description
1 polymer ?
#
loop_
_entity_poly.entity_id
_entity_poly.type
_entity_poly.pdbx_seq_one_letter_code
_entity_poly.pdbx_strand_id
1 'polypeptide(L)'
;MSIEYKEVEVSNSKSILDFVENLESQERELILSSNERNVGAILTAEQYEWFLDQLDAQQNFDEISERASDLDGSQSLADLKKEFDQ
;
A
#
# COMPACT_ATOMS: atom_id res chain seq x y z
N MET A 1 -1.44 12.18 -18.83
CA MET A 1 -0.81 10.93 -19.31
C MET A 1 -1.73 9.82 -18.82
N SER A 2 -2.46 9.14 -19.69
CA SER A 2 -3.34 8.04 -19.28
C SER A 2 -2.47 6.80 -19.08
N ILE A 3 -2.41 6.29 -17.85
CA ILE A 3 -1.74 5.03 -17.56
C ILE A 3 -2.62 3.94 -18.17
N GLU A 4 -2.20 3.38 -19.31
CA GLU A 4 -2.84 2.20 -19.90
C GLU A 4 -2.49 0.98 -19.03
N TYR A 5 -3.40 0.63 -18.12
CA TYR A 5 -3.36 -0.65 -17.44
C TYR A 5 -4.16 -1.68 -18.23
N LYS A 6 -3.78 -2.95 -18.11
CA LYS A 6 -4.48 -4.07 -18.74
C LYS A 6 -5.60 -4.46 -17.78
N GLU A 7 -6.86 -4.31 -18.18
CA GLU A 7 -8.01 -4.67 -17.34
C GLU A 7 -8.72 -5.89 -17.92
N VAL A 8 -9.11 -6.83 -17.06
CA VAL A 8 -9.95 -7.96 -17.46
C VAL A 8 -10.99 -8.29 -16.40
N GLU A 9 -12.15 -8.75 -16.87
CA GLU A 9 -13.20 -9.24 -15.98
C GLU A 9 -12.76 -10.53 -15.29
N VAL A 10 -13.01 -10.66 -13.99
CA VAL A 10 -12.65 -11.85 -13.18
C VAL A 10 -13.28 -13.14 -13.70
N SER A 11 -14.40 -13.03 -14.41
CA SER A 11 -15.09 -14.16 -15.05
C SER A 11 -14.31 -14.72 -16.25
N ASN A 12 -13.38 -13.95 -16.82
CA ASN A 12 -12.57 -14.34 -17.96
C ASN A 12 -11.29 -15.08 -17.52
N SER A 13 -11.50 -16.27 -16.96
CA SER A 13 -10.43 -17.15 -16.47
C SER A 13 -9.38 -17.50 -17.52
N LYS A 14 -9.76 -17.55 -18.80
CA LYS A 14 -8.84 -17.84 -19.90
C LYS A 14 -7.79 -16.74 -20.05
N SER A 15 -8.21 -15.49 -20.17
CA SER A 15 -7.27 -14.36 -20.28
C SER A 15 -6.40 -14.21 -19.03
N ILE A 16 -6.93 -14.55 -17.86
CA ILE A 16 -6.18 -14.53 -16.60
C ILE A 16 -5.10 -15.61 -16.61
N LEU A 17 -5.43 -16.84 -17.02
CA LEU A 17 -4.46 -17.93 -17.17
C LEU A 17 -3.38 -17.58 -18.20
N ASP A 18 -3.77 -17.08 -19.37
CA ASP A 18 -2.83 -16.67 -20.41
C ASP A 18 -1.86 -15.58 -19.90
N PHE A 19 -2.34 -14.65 -19.06
CA PHE A 19 -1.50 -13.64 -18.42
C PHE A 19 -0.52 -14.26 -17.41
N VAL A 20 -1.00 -15.16 -16.56
CA VAL A 20 -0.18 -15.84 -15.53
C VAL A 20 0.88 -16.75 -16.18
N GLU A 21 0.55 -17.45 -17.25
CA GLU A 21 1.51 -18.29 -17.99
C GLU A 21 2.64 -17.46 -18.62
N ASN A 22 2.35 -16.20 -18.94
CA ASN A 22 3.31 -15.28 -19.54
C ASN A 22 3.80 -14.21 -18.55
N LEU A 23 3.61 -14.41 -17.24
CA LEU A 23 3.83 -13.40 -16.20
C LEU A 23 5.24 -12.82 -16.23
N GLU A 24 6.26 -13.66 -16.45
CA GLU A 24 7.67 -13.25 -16.55
C GLU A 24 7.96 -12.33 -17.74
N SER A 25 7.09 -12.34 -18.75
CA SER A 25 7.19 -11.48 -19.94
C SER A 25 6.26 -10.26 -19.89
N GLN A 26 5.45 -10.12 -18.83
CA GLN A 26 4.55 -8.98 -18.70
C GLN A 26 5.29 -7.79 -18.10
N GLU A 27 5.34 -6.69 -18.83
CA GLU A 27 5.88 -5.42 -18.34
C GLU A 27 4.89 -4.67 -17.41
N ARG A 28 3.61 -5.05 -17.42
CA ARG A 28 2.52 -4.33 -16.73
C ARG A 28 1.59 -5.28 -15.99
N GLU A 29 1.06 -4.79 -14.89
CA GLU A 29 0.05 -5.45 -14.07
C GLU A 29 -1.26 -5.72 -14.83
N LEU A 30 -1.98 -6.75 -14.41
CA LEU A 30 -3.34 -7.03 -14.85
C LEU A 30 -4.32 -6.65 -13.76
N ILE A 31 -5.17 -5.67 -14.03
CA ILE A 31 -6.26 -5.28 -13.15
C ILE A 31 -7.43 -6.23 -13.38
N LEU A 32 -7.97 -6.74 -12.27
CA LEU A 32 -9.13 -7.59 -12.25
C LEU A 32 -10.35 -6.77 -11.87
N SER A 33 -11.37 -6.78 -12.72
CA SER A 33 -12.63 -6.11 -12.46
C SER A 33 -13.82 -7.06 -12.38
N SER A 34 -14.84 -6.68 -11.64
CA SER A 34 -16.12 -7.37 -11.55
C SER A 34 -17.22 -6.33 -11.46
N ASN A 35 -18.22 -6.40 -12.36
CA ASN A 35 -19.33 -5.44 -12.40
C ASN A 35 -18.85 -3.98 -12.38
N GLU A 36 -17.89 -3.65 -13.26
CA GLU A 36 -17.29 -2.30 -13.38
C GLU A 36 -16.56 -1.79 -12.13
N ARG A 37 -16.24 -2.68 -11.19
CA ARG A 37 -15.41 -2.37 -10.02
C ARG A 37 -14.11 -3.13 -10.07
N ASN A 38 -13.00 -2.44 -9.80
CA ASN A 38 -11.72 -3.10 -9.59
C ASN A 38 -11.77 -3.89 -8.28
N VAL A 39 -11.51 -5.19 -8.37
CA VAL A 39 -11.56 -6.13 -7.24
C VAL A 39 -10.20 -6.73 -6.89
N GLY A 40 -9.21 -6.58 -7.78
CA GLY A 40 -7.85 -7.02 -7.52
C GLY A 40 -6.89 -6.67 -8.64
N ALA A 41 -5.65 -7.09 -8.48
CA ALA A 41 -4.61 -7.01 -9.50
C ALA A 41 -3.71 -8.24 -9.42
N ILE A 42 -3.14 -8.63 -10.57
CA ILE A 42 -2.08 -9.62 -10.66
C ILE A 42 -0.80 -8.86 -11.03
N LEU A 43 0.17 -8.94 -10.13
CA LEU A 43 1.47 -8.30 -10.24
C LEU A 43 2.54 -9.34 -10.60
N THR A 44 3.59 -8.91 -11.29
CA THR A 44 4.84 -9.67 -11.32
C THR A 44 5.54 -9.59 -9.96
N ALA A 45 6.45 -10.52 -9.68
CA ALA A 45 7.24 -10.48 -8.45
C ALA A 45 7.99 -9.14 -8.31
N GLU A 46 8.60 -8.66 -9.39
CA GLU A 46 9.32 -7.38 -9.40
C GLU A 46 8.41 -6.18 -9.09
N GLN A 47 7.20 -6.16 -9.64
CA GLN A 47 6.22 -5.11 -9.36
C GLN A 47 5.77 -5.14 -7.89
N TYR A 48 5.60 -6.33 -7.33
CA TYR A 48 5.25 -6.49 -5.93
C TYR A 48 6.37 -6.01 -5.00
N GLU A 49 7.63 -6.40 -5.26
CA GLU A 49 8.78 -5.93 -4.48
C GLU A 49 8.94 -4.41 -4.59
N TRP A 50 8.83 -3.83 -5.79
CA TRP A 50 8.85 -2.37 -5.96
C TRP A 50 7.74 -1.67 -5.16
N PHE A 51 6.54 -2.25 -5.13
CA PHE A 51 5.42 -1.70 -4.36
C PHE A 51 5.71 -1.72 -2.85
N LEU A 52 6.31 -2.78 -2.34
CA LEU A 52 6.73 -2.85 -0.93
C LEU A 52 7.83 -1.84 -0.62
N ASP A 53 8.83 -1.71 -1.49
CA ASP A 53 9.89 -0.71 -1.35
C ASP A 53 9.33 0.72 -1.30
N GLN A 54 8.32 1.03 -2.13
CA GLN A 54 7.64 2.33 -2.09
C GLN A 54 6.84 2.53 -0.79
N LEU A 55 6.18 1.48 -0.30
CA LEU A 55 5.42 1.55 0.94
C LEU A 55 6.35 1.82 2.14
N ASP A 56 7.52 1.18 2.18
CA ASP A 56 8.54 1.40 3.19
C ASP A 56 9.18 2.79 3.07
N ALA A 57 9.46 3.24 1.84
CA ALA A 57 9.98 4.59 1.60
C ALA A 57 8.99 5.70 1.99
N GLN A 58 7.68 5.43 1.92
CA GLN A 58 6.64 6.35 2.38
C GLN A 58 6.39 6.33 3.88
N GLN A 59 7.00 5.41 4.64
CA GLN A 59 7.08 5.51 6.10
C GLN A 59 8.09 6.58 6.50
N ASN A 60 7.75 7.83 6.19
CA ASN A 60 8.53 8.97 6.61
C ASN A 60 8.28 9.21 8.11
N PHE A 61 9.13 8.63 8.96
CA PHE A 61 9.12 8.86 10.41
C PHE A 61 9.60 10.27 10.80
N ASP A 62 9.98 11.12 9.84
CA ASP A 62 10.42 12.49 10.12
C ASP A 62 9.33 13.29 10.87
N GLU A 63 8.05 13.12 10.53
CA GLU A 63 6.94 13.75 11.28
C GLU A 63 6.79 13.20 12.71
N ILE A 64 7.17 11.95 12.96
CA ILE A 64 7.14 11.34 14.31
C ILE A 64 8.34 11.81 15.13
N SER A 65 9.50 12.00 14.50
CA SER A 65 10.71 12.50 15.17
C SER A 65 10.58 13.97 15.58
N GLU A 66 9.92 14.81 14.78
CA GLU A 66 9.60 16.18 15.17
C GLU A 66 8.68 16.21 16.40
N ARG A 67 7.65 15.34 16.44
CA ARG A 67 6.73 15.26 17.59
C ARG A 67 7.32 14.62 18.83
N ALA A 68 8.27 13.68 18.70
CA ALA A 68 8.96 13.09 19.85
C ALA A 68 9.87 14.11 20.55
N SER A 69 10.33 15.12 19.82
CA SER A 69 11.15 16.24 20.32
C SER A 69 10.30 17.40 20.84
N ASP A 70 9.05 17.49 20.40
CA ASP A 70 8.08 18.50 20.81
C ASP A 70 7.48 18.15 22.19
N LEU A 71 8.15 18.65 23.23
CA LEU A 71 7.70 18.53 24.62
C LEU A 71 6.72 19.66 25.01
N ASP A 72 6.36 20.56 24.10
CA ASP A 72 5.48 21.68 24.41
C ASP A 72 4.06 21.17 24.73
N GLY A 73 3.57 21.48 25.93
CA GLY A 73 2.31 20.93 26.46
C GLY A 73 2.36 19.46 26.87
N SER A 74 3.52 18.79 26.80
CA SER A 74 3.68 17.43 27.33
C SER A 74 3.73 17.44 28.86
N GLN A 75 3.10 16.45 29.50
CA GLN A 75 3.12 16.28 30.95
C GLN A 75 3.87 15.01 31.33
N SER A 76 4.59 15.06 32.44
CA SER A 76 5.27 13.88 32.95
C SER A 76 4.25 12.88 33.50
N LEU A 77 4.58 11.58 33.42
CA LEU A 77 3.73 10.52 34.00
C LEU A 77 3.53 10.71 35.52
N ALA A 78 4.48 11.35 36.19
CA ALA A 78 4.37 11.67 37.62
C ALA A 78 3.32 12.77 37.87
N ASP A 79 3.27 13.78 37.01
CA ASP A 79 2.29 14.87 37.11
C ASP A 79 0.88 14.37 36.77
N LEU A 80 0.72 13.54 35.73
CA LEU A 80 -0.56 12.89 35.39
C LEU A 80 -1.11 12.05 36.56
N LYS A 81 -0.25 11.26 37.22
CA LYS A 81 -0.68 10.44 38.37
C LYS A 81 -1.17 11.29 39.53
N LYS A 82 -0.55 12.45 39.75
CA LYS A 82 -0.94 13.39 40.82
C LYS A 82 -2.29 14.06 40.57
N GLU A 83 -2.71 14.20 39.31
CA GLU A 83 -4.06 14.67 38.96
C GLU A 83 -5.13 13.59 39.15
N PHE A 84 -4.80 12.31 38.93
CA PHE A 84 -5.72 11.19 39.11
C PHE A 84 -5.90 10.74 40.56
N ASP A 85 -4.93 11.03 41.43
CA ASP A 85 -4.99 10.76 42.88
C ASP A 85 -5.63 11.91 43.70
N GLN A 86 -6.27 12.88 43.04
CA GLN A 86 -7.14 13.91 43.65
C GLN A 86 -8.62 13.53 43.57
#